data_AF-K1ZBC9-F1
#
_entry.id   AF-K1ZBC9-F1
#
_cell.length_a   1.000
_cell.length_b   1.000
_cell.length_c   1.000
_cell.angle_alpha   90.00
_cell.angle_beta   90.00
_cell.angle_gamma   90.00
#
_symmetry.space_group_name_H-M   'P 1'
#
loop_
_entity.id
_entity.type
_entity.pdbx_description
1 polymer ?
#
loop_
_entity_poly.entity_id
_entity_poly.type
_entity_poly.pdbx_seq_one_letter_code
_entity_poly.pdbx_strand_id
1 'polypeptide(L)'
;MINKLTKGFTLIELLVVIAILSILATLVVLAINPAEAQRKSRDTTRLSDLATMRKAIDLAIAEGGALSGTVAIPFTGSSAGSRDTTSVTNYLGMDVSKYLSVLPIDPRQSATVATTLSDGTTQIAAGGMVYSFESNGTTYELNAYLESTANAAVAQNDGGTSATTYEVGTNPGLTLISP
;
A
#
# COMPACT_ATOMS: atom_id res chain seq x y z
N MET A 1 -49.56 44.46 -5.40
CA MET A 1 -48.25 44.02 -4.85
C MET A 1 -48.54 42.90 -3.86
N ILE A 2 -48.14 41.66 -4.15
CA ILE A 2 -48.37 40.52 -3.24
C ILE A 2 -47.16 40.44 -2.31
N ASN A 3 -47.34 40.80 -1.04
CA ASN A 3 -46.30 40.65 -0.02
C ASN A 3 -46.14 39.15 0.31
N LYS A 4 -45.03 38.55 -0.13
CA LYS A 4 -44.65 37.20 0.30
C LYS A 4 -44.23 37.27 1.76
N LEU A 5 -45.01 36.67 2.65
CA LEU A 5 -44.61 36.43 4.04
C LEU A 5 -43.47 35.39 4.04
N THR A 6 -42.27 35.84 4.37
CA THR A 6 -41.12 34.96 4.63
C THR A 6 -41.33 34.29 5.99
N LYS A 7 -41.69 32.99 6.00
CA LYS A 7 -41.74 32.20 7.22
C LYS A 7 -40.31 31.94 7.72
N GLY A 8 -40.00 32.41 8.93
CA GLY A 8 -38.76 32.08 9.63
C GLY A 8 -38.89 30.78 10.43
N PHE A 9 -37.77 30.10 10.68
CA PHE A 9 -37.72 28.96 11.60
C PHE A 9 -37.93 29.42 13.04
N THR A 10 -38.64 28.61 13.83
CA THR A 10 -38.78 28.79 15.27
C THR A 10 -37.58 28.18 16.01
N LEU A 11 -37.28 28.71 17.20
CA LEU A 11 -36.21 28.18 18.05
C LEU A 11 -36.45 26.72 18.48
N ILE A 12 -37.71 26.35 18.70
CA ILE A 12 -38.07 24.97 19.07
C ILE A 12 -37.85 24.00 17.91
N GLU A 13 -38.13 24.40 16.66
CA GLU A 13 -37.86 23.58 15.48
C GLU A 13 -36.36 23.33 15.33
N LEU A 14 -35.52 24.36 15.50
CA LEU A 14 -34.07 24.17 15.43
C LEU A 14 -33.55 23.26 16.54
N LEU A 15 -34.11 23.39 17.76
CA LEU A 15 -33.70 22.58 18.91
C LEU A 15 -34.05 21.09 18.74
N VAL A 16 -35.23 20.77 18.20
CA VAL A 16 -35.62 19.39 17.92
C VAL A 16 -34.76 18.79 16.81
N VAL A 17 -34.40 19.57 15.79
CA VAL A 17 -33.55 19.10 14.68
C VAL A 17 -32.16 18.72 15.18
N ILE A 18 -31.50 19.56 15.98
CA ILE A 18 -30.16 19.23 16.51
C ILE A 18 -30.20 18.03 17.46
N ALA A 19 -31.29 17.87 18.23
CA ALA A 19 -31.48 16.70 19.09
C ALA A 19 -31.56 15.41 18.26
N ILE A 20 -32.36 15.40 17.20
CA ILE A 20 -32.46 14.24 16.30
C ILE A 20 -31.13 13.99 15.56
N LEU A 21 -30.46 15.03 15.06
CA LEU A 21 -29.19 14.90 14.36
C LEU A 21 -28.09 14.30 15.25
N SER A 22 -28.05 14.68 16.53
CA SER A 22 -27.06 14.12 17.47
C SER A 22 -27.24 12.61 17.66
N ILE A 23 -28.48 12.14 17.79
CA ILE A 23 -28.80 10.71 17.92
C ILE A 23 -28.41 9.97 16.64
N LEU A 24 -28.84 10.47 15.47
CA LEU A 24 -28.55 9.83 14.19
C LEU A 24 -27.04 9.78 13.89
N ALA A 25 -26.29 10.82 14.23
CA ALA A 25 -24.84 10.85 14.01
C ALA A 25 -24.11 9.72 14.75
N THR A 26 -24.51 9.40 15.99
CA THR A 26 -23.90 8.29 16.74
C THR A 26 -24.17 6.93 16.09
N LEU A 27 -25.39 6.71 15.59
CA LEU A 27 -25.77 5.46 14.93
C LEU A 27 -25.02 5.26 13.60
N VAL A 28 -24.80 6.33 12.84
CA VAL A 28 -24.07 6.28 11.56
C VAL A 28 -22.61 5.87 11.77
N VAL A 29 -21.92 6.40 12.79
CA VAL A 29 -20.52 6.04 13.07
C VAL A 29 -20.38 4.58 13.48
N LEU A 30 -21.36 4.03 14.22
CA LEU A 30 -21.37 2.61 14.57
C LEU A 30 -21.65 1.71 13.35
N ALA A 31 -22.42 2.20 12.38
CA ALA A 31 -22.74 1.45 11.16
C ALA A 31 -21.59 1.43 10.14
N ILE A 32 -20.80 2.50 10.05
CA ILE A 32 -19.68 2.61 9.11
C ILE A 32 -18.39 2.36 9.89
N ASN A 33 -17.83 1.15 9.83
CA ASN A 33 -16.54 0.83 10.44
C ASN A 33 -15.43 1.66 9.75
N PRO A 34 -15.02 2.82 10.29
CA PRO A 34 -14.16 3.74 9.57
C PRO A 34 -12.72 3.23 9.53
N ALA A 35 -12.31 2.48 10.56
CA ALA A 35 -11.02 1.81 10.60
C ALA A 35 -10.90 0.78 9.48
N GLU A 36 -11.94 -0.01 9.22
CA GLU A 36 -11.95 -0.97 8.11
C GLU A 36 -11.91 -0.28 6.74
N ALA A 37 -12.65 0.82 6.57
CA ALA A 37 -12.60 1.60 5.33
C ALA A 37 -11.17 2.14 5.06
N GLN A 38 -10.47 2.61 6.10
CA GLN A 38 -9.08 3.05 5.99
C GLN A 38 -8.13 1.89 5.67
N ARG A 39 -8.30 0.72 6.29
CA ARG A 39 -7.52 -0.49 5.97
C ARG A 39 -7.71 -0.89 4.50
N LYS A 40 -8.96 -0.94 4.04
CA LYS A 40 -9.30 -1.27 2.64
C LYS A 40 -8.70 -0.26 1.65
N SER A 41 -8.69 1.03 1.98
CA SER A 41 -8.06 2.05 1.15
C SER A 41 -6.56 1.81 1.02
N ARG A 42 -5.86 1.51 2.13
CA ARG A 42 -4.42 1.23 2.10
C ARG A 42 -4.11 -0.05 1.33
N ASP A 43 -4.88 -1.11 1.54
CA ASP A 43 -4.73 -2.36 0.79
C ASP A 43 -4.93 -2.16 -0.72
N THR A 44 -5.87 -1.30 -1.12
CA THR A 44 -6.05 -0.96 -2.54
C THR A 44 -4.78 -0.33 -3.13
N THR A 45 -4.12 0.55 -2.37
CA THR A 45 -2.82 1.11 -2.76
C THR A 45 -1.74 0.03 -2.81
N ARG A 46 -1.66 -0.87 -1.82
CA ARG A 46 -0.69 -1.97 -1.82
C ARG A 46 -0.81 -2.89 -3.03
N LEU A 47 -2.03 -3.30 -3.35
CA LEU A 47 -2.31 -4.15 -4.51
C LEU A 47 -1.93 -3.45 -5.82
N SER A 48 -2.23 -2.15 -5.94
CA SER A 48 -1.86 -1.33 -7.10
C SER A 48 -0.34 -1.17 -7.23
N ASP A 49 0.35 -0.96 -6.11
CA ASP A 49 1.80 -0.81 -6.06
C ASP A 49 2.49 -2.11 -6.48
N LEU A 50 2.08 -3.25 -5.93
CA LEU A 50 2.61 -4.57 -6.31
C LEU A 50 2.35 -4.90 -7.78
N ALA A 51 1.17 -4.59 -8.31
CA ALA A 51 0.86 -4.77 -9.72
C ALA A 51 1.77 -3.91 -10.63
N THR A 52 2.03 -2.67 -10.21
CA THR A 52 2.92 -1.75 -10.94
C THR A 52 4.36 -2.24 -10.91
N MET A 53 4.87 -2.64 -9.73
CA MET A 53 6.21 -3.18 -9.57
C MET A 53 6.41 -4.47 -10.35
N ARG A 54 5.45 -5.42 -10.26
CA ARG A 54 5.47 -6.65 -11.05
C ARG A 54 5.62 -6.33 -12.53
N LYS A 55 4.78 -5.45 -13.06
CA LYS A 55 4.83 -5.07 -14.47
C LYS A 55 6.19 -4.48 -14.86
N ALA A 56 6.76 -3.63 -14.01
CA ALA A 56 8.07 -3.03 -14.24
C ALA A 56 9.20 -4.07 -14.25
N ILE A 57 9.17 -5.03 -13.31
CA ILE A 57 10.13 -6.13 -13.22
C ILE A 57 10.01 -7.04 -14.45
N ASP A 58 8.79 -7.47 -14.79
CA ASP A 58 8.54 -8.37 -15.93
C ASP A 58 9.02 -7.73 -17.25
N LEU A 59 8.78 -6.43 -17.44
CA LEU A 59 9.26 -5.69 -18.62
C LEU A 59 10.79 -5.50 -18.63
N ALA A 60 11.40 -5.24 -17.47
CA ALA A 60 12.85 -5.12 -17.36
C ALA A 60 13.54 -6.45 -17.69
N ILE A 61 13.01 -7.58 -17.19
CA ILE A 61 13.52 -8.92 -17.51
C ILE A 61 13.38 -9.21 -19.01
N ALA A 62 12.23 -8.87 -19.62
CA ALA A 62 11.99 -9.08 -21.04
C ALA A 62 12.98 -8.33 -21.96
N GLU A 63 13.57 -7.23 -21.48
CA GLU A 63 14.58 -6.45 -22.21
C GLU A 63 16.04 -6.78 -21.82
N GLY A 64 16.26 -7.86 -21.06
CA GLY A 64 17.60 -8.33 -20.68
C GLY A 64 18.08 -7.88 -19.32
N GLY A 65 17.21 -7.26 -18.51
CA GLY A 65 17.46 -7.08 -17.08
C GLY A 65 17.60 -8.42 -16.38
N ALA A 66 18.56 -8.53 -15.47
CA ALA A 66 18.83 -9.76 -14.74
C ALA A 66 18.35 -9.64 -13.29
N LEU A 67 17.68 -10.69 -12.83
CA LEU A 67 17.45 -10.89 -11.42
C LEU A 67 18.77 -11.24 -10.74
N SER A 68 19.13 -10.50 -9.71
CA SER A 68 20.21 -10.91 -8.80
C SER A 68 19.62 -11.76 -7.68
N GLY A 69 20.38 -12.74 -7.19
CA GLY A 69 20.02 -13.44 -5.95
C GLY A 69 20.04 -12.42 -4.81
N THR A 70 18.91 -12.17 -4.18
CA THR A 70 18.79 -11.23 -3.05
C THR A 70 18.20 -11.95 -1.85
N VAL A 71 18.59 -11.54 -0.65
CA VAL A 71 17.89 -11.96 0.58
C VAL A 71 16.60 -11.17 0.68
N ALA A 72 15.50 -11.78 1.12
CA ALA A 72 14.26 -11.09 1.46
C ALA A 72 14.54 -9.76 2.15
N ILE A 73 14.03 -8.66 1.59
CA ILE A 73 14.02 -7.38 2.29
C ILE A 73 12.74 -7.35 3.12
N PRO A 74 12.82 -7.54 4.45
CA PRO A 74 11.63 -7.73 5.27
C PRO A 74 10.79 -6.45 5.34
N PHE A 75 9.50 -6.65 5.64
CA PHE A 75 8.48 -5.62 5.88
C PHE A 75 8.84 -4.61 6.98
N THR A 76 9.97 -4.79 7.66
CA THR A 76 10.55 -3.84 8.60
C THR A 76 12.03 -3.71 8.24
N GLY A 77 12.37 -2.77 7.36
CA GLY A 77 13.73 -2.68 6.82
C GLY A 77 14.76 -2.43 7.92
N SER A 78 15.54 -3.44 8.31
CA SER A 78 16.79 -3.26 9.07
C SER A 78 17.97 -2.91 8.15
N SER A 79 17.75 -2.95 6.83
CA SER A 79 18.68 -2.53 5.79
C SER A 79 18.05 -1.35 5.04
N ALA A 80 18.78 -0.25 4.93
CA ALA A 80 18.35 0.95 4.23
C ALA A 80 18.11 0.62 2.74
N GLY A 81 16.86 0.42 2.35
CA GLY A 81 16.46 0.27 0.95
C GLY A 81 16.38 1.64 0.28
N SER A 82 16.89 1.76 -0.95
CA SER A 82 16.68 2.94 -1.77
C SER A 82 15.37 2.82 -2.55
N ARG A 83 14.66 3.94 -2.72
CA ARG A 83 13.52 4.05 -3.66
C ARG A 83 13.94 4.40 -5.08
N ASP A 84 15.24 4.64 -5.27
CA ASP A 84 15.83 4.98 -6.56
C ASP A 84 15.79 3.77 -7.49
N THR A 85 15.02 3.89 -8.56
CA THR A 85 14.80 2.83 -9.54
C THR A 85 16.02 2.51 -10.38
N THR A 86 17.05 3.37 -10.36
CA THR A 86 18.32 3.16 -11.08
C THR A 86 19.38 2.43 -10.25
N SER A 87 19.21 2.38 -8.92
CA SER A 87 20.22 1.82 -8.02
C SER A 87 20.05 0.30 -7.86
N VAL A 88 21.12 -0.48 -8.04
CA VAL A 88 21.16 -1.91 -7.67
C VAL A 88 21.01 -2.15 -6.16
N THR A 89 21.12 -1.10 -5.33
CA THR A 89 20.86 -1.15 -3.88
C THR A 89 19.42 -0.80 -3.52
N ASN A 90 18.56 -0.58 -4.53
CA ASN A 90 17.13 -0.43 -4.29
C ASN A 90 16.53 -1.73 -3.76
N TYR A 91 15.32 -1.64 -3.22
CA TYR A 91 14.72 -2.81 -2.57
C TYR A 91 14.21 -3.89 -3.56
N LEU A 92 14.38 -3.69 -4.87
CA LEU A 92 14.17 -4.71 -5.90
C LEU A 92 15.48 -5.36 -6.37
N GLY A 93 16.64 -4.83 -5.98
CA GLY A 93 17.95 -5.34 -6.40
C GLY A 93 18.20 -5.25 -7.91
N MET A 94 17.46 -4.41 -8.65
CA MET A 94 17.55 -4.30 -10.11
C MET A 94 17.12 -2.92 -10.62
N ASP A 95 17.58 -2.54 -11.81
CA ASP A 95 17.16 -1.31 -12.48
C ASP A 95 15.79 -1.49 -13.15
N VAL A 96 14.83 -0.67 -12.74
CA VAL A 96 13.48 -0.58 -13.34
C VAL A 96 13.11 0.83 -13.78
N SER A 97 14.11 1.73 -13.87
CA SER A 97 13.94 3.17 -14.11
C SER A 97 13.23 3.51 -15.43
N LYS A 98 13.31 2.62 -16.43
CA LYS A 98 12.59 2.74 -17.70
C LYS A 98 11.07 2.62 -17.55
N TYR A 99 10.61 1.89 -16.53
CA TYR A 99 9.20 1.51 -16.36
C TYR A 99 8.55 2.14 -15.12
N LEU A 100 9.38 2.56 -14.18
CA LEU A 100 8.95 3.13 -12.92
C LEU A 100 9.95 4.21 -12.53
N SER A 101 9.48 5.41 -12.21
CA SER A 101 10.36 6.55 -11.87
C SER A 101 10.78 6.57 -10.40
N VAL A 102 10.01 5.90 -9.53
CA VAL A 102 10.29 5.79 -8.10
C VAL A 102 9.62 4.54 -7.57
N LEU A 103 10.32 3.79 -6.72
CA LEU A 103 9.72 2.63 -6.08
C LEU A 103 8.68 3.08 -5.02
N PRO A 104 7.49 2.45 -4.95
CA PRO A 104 6.46 2.81 -3.98
C PRO A 104 6.87 2.45 -2.54
N ILE A 105 6.06 2.84 -1.55
CA ILE A 105 6.26 2.51 -0.13
C ILE A 105 4.91 2.15 0.49
N ASP A 106 4.93 1.35 1.55
CA ASP A 106 3.69 0.97 2.24
C ASP A 106 2.95 2.23 2.76
N PRO A 107 1.63 2.36 2.55
CA PRO A 107 0.85 3.53 2.98
C PRO A 107 0.82 3.78 4.49
N ARG A 108 1.25 2.83 5.33
CA ARG A 108 1.43 3.05 6.78
C ARG A 108 2.70 3.83 7.11
N GLN A 109 3.63 3.98 6.16
CA GLN A 109 4.79 4.82 6.35
C GLN A 109 4.42 6.30 6.26
N SER A 110 4.83 7.06 7.28
CA SER A 110 4.85 8.51 7.18
C SER A 110 6.02 8.91 6.27
N ALA A 111 5.78 9.79 5.30
CA ALA A 111 6.79 10.31 4.37
C ALA A 111 8.05 10.89 5.06
N THR A 112 8.00 11.12 6.37
CA THR A 112 9.10 11.58 7.23
C THR A 112 10.26 10.58 7.38
N VAL A 113 10.09 9.32 6.99
CA VAL A 113 11.12 8.26 7.10
C VAL A 113 11.95 8.13 5.81
N ALA A 114 11.52 8.77 4.72
CA ALA A 114 12.28 8.84 3.48
C ALA A 114 13.18 10.09 3.49
N THR A 115 14.50 9.90 3.60
CA THR A 115 15.46 11.01 3.53
C THR A 115 16.08 11.05 2.14
N THR A 116 15.92 12.17 1.44
CA THR A 116 16.71 12.43 0.23
C THR A 116 18.13 12.81 0.65
N LEU A 117 19.11 12.00 0.25
CA LEU A 117 20.51 12.26 0.50
C LEU A 117 21.05 13.36 -0.43
N SER A 118 22.23 13.86 -0.12
CA SER A 118 22.94 14.87 -0.92
C SER A 118 23.25 14.42 -2.35
N ASP A 119 23.24 13.12 -2.65
CA ASP A 119 23.42 12.55 -3.99
C ASP A 119 22.11 12.42 -4.79
N GLY A 120 20.97 12.86 -4.23
CA GLY A 120 19.65 12.79 -4.84
C GLY A 120 18.91 11.47 -4.60
N THR A 121 19.56 10.46 -4.01
CA THR A 121 18.90 9.19 -3.68
C THR A 121 17.91 9.37 -2.54
N THR A 122 16.78 8.67 -2.59
CA THR A 122 15.80 8.66 -1.48
C THR A 122 15.94 7.36 -0.70
N GLN A 123 16.54 7.44 0.49
CA GLN A 123 16.69 6.32 1.41
C GLN A 123 15.50 6.22 2.36
N ILE A 124 15.17 4.98 2.74
CA ILE A 124 14.16 4.68 3.76
C ILE A 124 14.88 4.42 5.09
N ALA A 125 14.50 5.09 6.17
CA ALA A 125 15.10 4.86 7.48
C ALA A 125 14.78 3.46 8.04
N ALA A 126 15.66 2.97 8.90
CA ALA A 126 15.52 1.66 9.53
C ALA A 126 14.19 1.55 10.31
N GLY A 127 13.50 0.43 10.16
CA GLY A 127 12.15 0.20 10.69
C GLY A 127 11.02 0.70 9.77
N GLY A 128 11.36 1.25 8.60
CA GLY A 128 10.38 1.58 7.57
C GLY A 128 9.70 0.33 7.00
N MET A 129 8.38 0.36 6.89
CA MET A 129 7.62 -0.69 6.21
C MET A 129 7.74 -0.54 4.68
N VAL A 130 8.38 -1.50 4.03
CA VAL A 130 8.44 -1.62 2.56
C VAL A 130 7.75 -2.90 2.12
N TYR A 131 7.41 -2.97 0.84
CA TYR A 131 7.06 -4.25 0.21
C TYR A 131 8.27 -5.17 0.24
N SER A 132 8.03 -6.45 0.54
CA SER A 132 9.11 -7.42 0.55
C SER A 132 9.34 -7.95 -0.85
N PHE A 133 10.60 -8.08 -1.23
CA PHE A 133 11.03 -8.66 -2.50
C PHE A 133 12.14 -9.66 -2.23
N GLU A 134 12.08 -10.79 -2.93
CA GLU A 134 13.14 -11.78 -2.96
C GLU A 134 13.26 -12.40 -4.35
N SER A 135 14.48 -12.73 -4.73
CA SER A 135 14.80 -13.38 -5.98
C SER A 135 15.89 -14.43 -5.75
N ASN A 136 15.75 -15.58 -6.41
CA ASN A 136 16.79 -16.61 -6.46
C ASN A 136 17.71 -16.50 -7.69
N GLY A 137 17.60 -15.40 -8.44
CA GLY A 137 18.32 -15.15 -9.69
C GLY A 137 17.63 -15.68 -10.95
N THR A 138 16.56 -16.48 -10.82
CA THR A 138 15.75 -16.98 -11.94
C THR A 138 14.29 -16.56 -11.82
N THR A 139 13.75 -16.63 -10.60
CA THR A 139 12.39 -16.22 -10.27
C THR A 139 12.41 -15.23 -9.12
N TYR A 140 11.31 -14.51 -8.96
CA TYR A 140 11.15 -13.55 -7.87
C TYR A 140 9.76 -13.65 -7.23
N GLU A 141 9.64 -13.00 -6.08
CA GLU A 141 8.43 -12.88 -5.29
C GLU A 141 8.33 -11.49 -4.66
N LEU A 142 7.12 -10.95 -4.60
CA LEU A 142 6.74 -9.68 -4.01
C LEU A 142 5.61 -9.89 -3.02
N ASN A 143 5.80 -9.39 -1.80
CA ASN A 143 4.86 -9.59 -0.70
C ASN A 143 4.39 -8.27 -0.09
N ALA A 144 3.09 -8.19 0.21
CA ALA A 144 2.48 -7.08 0.95
C ALA A 144 1.46 -7.59 1.97
N TYR A 145 1.56 -7.11 3.22
CA TYR A 145 0.58 -7.44 4.25
C TYR A 145 -0.76 -6.72 4.00
N LEU A 146 -1.85 -7.47 3.89
CA LEU A 146 -3.20 -6.91 3.76
C LEU A 146 -3.85 -6.76 5.14
N GLU A 147 -4.34 -5.56 5.43
CA GLU A 147 -4.91 -5.23 6.75
C GLU A 147 -6.41 -5.50 6.83
N SER A 148 -7.13 -5.35 5.72
CA SER A 148 -8.58 -5.46 5.65
C SER A 148 -9.01 -6.91 5.64
N THR A 149 -9.93 -7.27 6.52
CA THR A 149 -10.53 -8.62 6.50
C THR A 149 -11.33 -8.84 5.22
N ALA A 150 -11.83 -7.77 4.58
CA ALA A 150 -12.48 -7.84 3.28
C ALA A 150 -11.56 -8.31 2.15
N ASN A 151 -10.24 -8.16 2.30
CA ASN A 151 -9.25 -8.61 1.31
C ASN A 151 -8.56 -9.92 1.71
N ALA A 152 -8.97 -10.58 2.79
CA ALA A 152 -8.38 -11.85 3.21
C ALA A 152 -8.46 -12.93 2.12
N ALA A 153 -9.54 -12.93 1.32
CA ALA A 153 -9.69 -13.84 0.20
C ALA A 153 -8.73 -13.53 -0.96
N VAL A 154 -8.20 -12.31 -1.06
CA VAL A 154 -7.23 -11.95 -2.10
C VAL A 154 -5.90 -12.65 -1.81
N ALA A 155 -5.40 -12.55 -0.57
CA ALA A 155 -4.20 -13.26 -0.14
C ALA A 155 -4.39 -14.80 -0.18
N GLN A 156 -5.53 -15.33 0.27
CA GLN A 156 -5.76 -16.78 0.24
C GLN A 156 -5.80 -17.42 -1.17
N ASN A 157 -6.04 -16.62 -2.21
CA ASN A 157 -6.24 -17.11 -3.58
C ASN A 157 -5.14 -16.65 -4.56
N ASP A 158 -4.03 -16.10 -4.06
CA ASP A 158 -2.92 -15.65 -4.91
C ASP A 158 -1.95 -16.77 -5.31
N GLY A 159 -2.11 -17.96 -4.72
CA GLY A 159 -1.30 -19.14 -4.99
C GLY A 159 -0.04 -19.24 -4.16
N GLY A 160 0.12 -18.38 -3.15
CA GLY A 160 1.21 -18.41 -2.19
C GLY A 160 0.91 -19.17 -0.91
N THR A 161 1.67 -18.84 0.13
CA THR A 161 1.73 -19.61 1.39
C THR A 161 1.00 -18.94 2.55
N SER A 162 0.60 -17.68 2.41
CA SER A 162 0.06 -16.85 3.50
C SER A 162 -1.40 -16.47 3.28
N ALA A 163 -2.20 -16.58 4.33
CA ALA A 163 -3.61 -16.14 4.29
C ALA A 163 -3.78 -14.61 4.50
N THR A 164 -2.70 -13.90 4.88
CA THR A 164 -2.74 -12.47 5.24
C THR A 164 -1.76 -11.61 4.44
N THR A 165 -0.84 -12.25 3.72
CA THR A 165 0.14 -11.58 2.88
C THR A 165 -0.27 -11.82 1.44
N TYR A 166 -0.47 -10.76 0.68
CA TYR A 166 -0.63 -10.90 -0.76
C TYR A 166 0.74 -11.12 -1.38
N GLU A 167 0.88 -12.27 -2.04
CA GLU A 167 2.10 -12.78 -2.64
C GLU A 167 1.95 -12.72 -4.16
N VAL A 168 2.96 -12.25 -4.87
CA VAL A 168 2.94 -12.20 -6.33
C VAL A 168 4.33 -12.29 -6.92
N GLY A 169 4.51 -13.08 -7.97
CA GLY A 169 5.83 -13.21 -8.61
C GLY A 169 5.88 -14.24 -9.72
N THR A 170 7.10 -14.62 -10.11
CA THR A 170 7.35 -15.70 -11.06
C THR A 170 7.78 -16.99 -10.37
N ASN A 171 8.05 -16.94 -9.06
CA ASN A 171 8.41 -18.12 -8.30
C ASN A 171 7.21 -19.09 -8.17
N PRO A 172 7.35 -20.35 -8.60
CA PRO A 172 6.29 -21.34 -8.43
C PRO A 172 5.89 -21.51 -6.95
N GLY A 173 4.61 -21.33 -6.65
CA GLY A 173 4.06 -21.47 -5.30
C GLY A 173 4.41 -20.33 -4.33
N LEU A 174 5.10 -19.29 -4.80
CA LEU A 174 5.40 -18.08 -4.04
C LEU A 174 5.93 -18.39 -2.62
N THR A 175 7.02 -19.17 -2.57
CA THR A 175 7.65 -19.66 -1.33
C THR A 175 9.03 -19.07 -1.04
N LEU A 176 9.47 -18.03 -1.75
CA LEU A 176 10.78 -17.42 -1.52
C LEU A 176 10.80 -16.72 -0.16
N ILE A 177 9.76 -15.93 0.13
CA ILE A 177 9.68 -15.15 1.36
C ILE A 177 8.79 -15.90 2.35
N SER A 178 9.34 -16.21 3.53
CA SER A 178 8.51 -16.75 4.61
C SER A 178 7.64 -15.64 5.23
N PRO A 179 6.34 -15.87 5.45
CA PRO A 179 5.42 -14.87 6.00
C PRO A 179 5.70 -14.48 7.47
#